data_AF-A0A258KUX1-F1
#
_entry.id   AF-A0A258KUX1-F1
#
_cell.length_a   1.000
_cell.length_b   1.000
_cell.length_c   1.000
_cell.angle_alpha   90.00
_cell.angle_beta   90.00
_cell.angle_gamma   90.00
#
_symmetry.space_group_name_H-M   'P 1'
#
loop_
_entity.id
_entity.type
_entity.pdbx_description
1 polymer ?
#
loop_
_entity_poly.entity_id
_entity_poly.type
_entity_poly.pdbx_seq_one_letter_code
_entity_poly.pdbx_strand_id
1 'polypeptide(L)'
;MSLIAVAMNALLAVLLIVALGFGWRLERRLKALRDSHAGFAKAVADLDQAAARAEQGLADLRAATDEASEALADRIERATVLAAKLDERLNRPMVTPPPAAAPTPARREAPELKADRRLKADDFERLLDREAQASRPIEPPARAAPISRPSVAKETPRSRARVDDDLFEGPVDPPRPGPSFRAR
;
A
#
# COMPACT_ATOMS: atom_id res chain seq x y z
N MET A 1 81.01 6.02 -0.72
CA MET A 1 79.91 6.69 -0.02
C MET A 1 79.81 6.12 1.38
N SER A 2 79.86 6.96 2.43
CA SER A 2 79.89 6.48 3.82
C SER A 2 78.61 5.73 4.19
N LEU A 3 78.74 4.56 4.82
CA LEU A 3 77.63 3.75 5.30
C LEU A 3 76.70 4.54 6.23
N ILE A 4 77.27 5.46 7.01
CA ILE A 4 76.54 6.36 7.91
C ILE A 4 75.57 7.27 7.14
N ALA A 5 75.97 7.81 5.99
CA ALA A 5 75.13 8.69 5.19
C ALA A 5 73.90 7.94 4.62
N VAL A 6 74.10 6.69 4.21
CA VAL A 6 73.01 5.82 3.75
C VAL A 6 72.05 5.51 4.90
N ALA A 7 72.56 5.20 6.09
CA ALA A 7 71.74 4.93 7.27
C ALA A 7 70.91 6.15 7.72
N MET A 8 71.51 7.34 7.74
CA MET A 8 70.80 8.58 8.10
C MET A 8 69.71 8.94 7.09
N ASN A 9 70.00 8.80 5.79
CA ASN A 9 69.00 9.04 4.75
C ASN A 9 67.87 8.02 4.79
N ALA A 10 68.16 6.75 5.08
CA ALA A 10 67.14 5.72 5.26
C ALA A 10 66.23 6.03 6.45
N LEU A 11 66.80 6.47 7.58
CA LEU A 11 66.02 6.90 8.74
C LEU A 11 65.09 8.08 8.42
N LEU A 12 65.62 9.12 7.74
CA LEU A 12 64.83 10.26 7.31
C LEU A 12 63.70 9.86 6.35
N ALA A 13 63.98 8.97 5.39
CA ALA A 13 62.99 8.46 4.46
C ALA A 13 61.85 7.72 5.19
N VAL A 14 62.18 6.90 6.19
CA VAL A 14 61.18 6.20 7.02
C VAL A 14 60.33 7.20 7.81
N LEU A 15 60.94 8.19 8.47
CA LEU A 15 60.20 9.23 9.19
C LEU A 15 59.25 10.01 8.27
N LEU A 16 59.69 10.31 7.05
CA LEU A 16 58.87 10.99 6.05
C LEU A 16 57.65 10.14 5.65
N ILE A 17 57.86 8.83 5.42
CA ILE A 17 56.78 7.90 5.09
C ILE A 17 55.75 7.83 6.23
N VAL A 18 56.21 7.76 7.48
CA VAL A 18 55.33 7.75 8.65
C VAL A 18 54.52 9.04 8.73
N ALA A 19 55.16 10.20 8.57
CA ALA A 19 54.50 11.49 8.58
C ALA A 19 53.44 11.60 7.47
N LEU A 20 53.76 11.15 6.25
CA LEU A 20 52.83 11.14 5.12
C LEU A 20 51.65 10.19 5.37
N GLY A 21 51.90 9.01 5.92
CA GLY A 21 50.85 8.05 6.29
C GLY A 21 49.90 8.61 7.35
N PHE A 22 50.42 9.33 8.34
CA PHE A 22 49.60 10.02 9.34
C PHE A 22 48.75 11.13 8.74
N GLY A 23 49.32 11.96 7.85
CA GLY A 23 48.57 12.99 7.12
C GLY A 23 47.41 12.40 6.32
N TRP A 24 47.66 11.30 5.59
CA TRP A 24 46.64 10.62 4.78
C TRP A 24 45.54 9.98 5.63
N ARG A 25 45.89 9.40 6.79
CA ARG A 25 44.92 8.82 7.73
C ARG A 25 44.01 9.87 8.35
N LEU A 26 44.54 11.06 8.67
CA LEU A 26 43.77 12.14 9.26
C LEU A 26 42.76 12.72 8.27
N GLU A 27 43.21 12.99 7.04
CA GLU A 27 42.37 13.47 5.94
C GLU A 27 41.19 12.51 5.69
N ARG A 28 41.46 11.21 5.65
CA ARG A 28 40.42 10.18 5.48
C ARG A 28 39.41 10.16 6.62
N ARG A 29 39.86 10.32 7.87
CA ARG A 29 38.97 10.33 9.04
C ARG A 29 38.06 11.55 9.06
N LEU A 30 38.62 12.73 8.81
CA LEU A 30 37.84 13.98 8.70
C LEU A 30 36.80 13.91 7.56
N LYS A 31 37.20 13.35 6.42
CA LYS A 31 36.30 13.17 5.27
C LYS A 31 35.17 12.18 5.57
N ALA A 32 35.46 11.06 6.23
CA ALA A 32 34.45 10.07 6.61
C ALA A 32 33.41 10.64 7.58
N LEU A 33 33.82 11.45 8.56
CA LEU A 33 32.86 12.14 9.45
C LEU A 33 32.01 13.16 8.69
N ARG A 34 32.60 13.95 7.78
CA ARG A 34 31.83 14.94 7.02
C ARG A 34 30.84 14.29 6.05
N ASP A 35 31.26 13.23 5.37
CA ASP A 35 30.40 12.46 4.48
C ASP A 35 29.28 11.76 5.26
N SER A 36 29.53 11.30 6.50
CA SER A 36 28.47 10.73 7.34
C SER A 36 27.44 11.79 7.74
N HIS A 37 27.87 12.99 8.16
CA HIS A 37 26.95 14.10 8.45
C HIS A 37 26.12 14.53 7.23
N ALA A 38 26.73 14.60 6.05
CA ALA A 38 26.01 14.89 4.81
C ALA A 38 25.01 13.76 4.47
N GLY A 39 25.38 12.50 4.70
CA GLY A 39 24.50 11.34 4.57
C GLY A 39 23.32 11.37 5.54
N PHE A 40 23.55 11.74 6.80
CA PHE A 40 22.49 11.91 7.80
C PHE A 40 21.53 13.04 7.45
N ALA A 41 22.05 14.20 7.03
CA ALA A 41 21.20 15.32 6.60
C ALA A 41 20.28 14.91 5.44
N LYS A 42 20.82 14.14 4.49
CA LYS A 42 20.03 13.60 3.38
C LYS A 42 19.00 12.56 3.86
N ALA A 43 19.38 11.66 4.76
CA ALA A 43 18.48 10.64 5.29
C ALA A 43 17.33 11.24 6.12
N VAL A 44 17.61 12.28 6.91
CA VAL A 44 16.58 13.02 7.66
C VAL A 44 15.63 13.75 6.72
N ALA A 45 16.15 14.40 5.67
CA ALA A 45 15.31 15.05 4.67
C ALA A 45 14.37 14.06 3.95
N ASP A 46 14.87 12.86 3.62
CA ASP A 46 14.06 11.80 3.01
C ASP A 46 13.00 11.26 3.99
N LEU A 47 13.35 11.14 5.28
CA LEU A 47 12.41 10.76 6.34
C LEU A 47 11.31 11.80 6.53
N ASP A 48 11.66 13.09 6.62
CA ASP A 48 10.68 14.17 6.76
C ASP A 48 9.74 14.23 5.56
N GLN A 49 10.26 14.00 4.34
CA GLN A 49 9.45 13.91 3.14
C GLN A 49 8.49 12.72 3.19
N ALA A 50 8.96 11.55 3.64
CA ALA A 50 8.12 10.36 3.81
C ALA A 50 7.06 10.56 4.89
N ALA A 51 7.41 11.21 6.01
CA ALA A 51 6.51 11.55 7.10
C ALA A 51 5.42 12.53 6.63
N ALA A 52 5.79 13.61 5.94
CA ALA A 52 4.83 14.55 5.38
C ALA A 52 3.83 13.87 4.43
N ARG A 53 4.30 12.93 3.61
CA ARG A 53 3.43 12.12 2.75
C ARG A 53 2.49 11.21 3.56
N ALA A 54 2.97 10.62 4.65
CA ALA A 54 2.16 9.79 5.53
C ALA A 54 1.08 10.61 6.27
N GLU A 55 1.43 11.80 6.74
CA GLU A 55 0.49 12.75 7.36
C GLU A 55 -0.61 13.18 6.38
N GLN A 56 -0.24 13.49 5.13
CA GLN A 56 -1.20 13.79 4.07
C GLN A 56 -2.14 12.62 3.82
N GLY A 57 -1.61 11.40 3.66
CA GLY A 57 -2.46 10.22 3.48
C GLY A 57 -3.40 9.96 4.65
N LEU A 58 -2.97 10.24 5.88
CA LEU A 58 -3.82 10.11 7.06
C LEU A 58 -4.90 11.19 7.12
N ALA A 59 -4.61 12.42 6.70
CA ALA A 59 -5.60 13.48 6.53
C ALA A 59 -6.64 13.11 5.47
N ASP A 60 -6.22 12.56 4.34
CA ASP A 60 -7.12 12.09 3.28
C ASP A 60 -8.02 10.95 3.77
N LEU A 61 -7.47 9.99 4.52
CA LEU A 61 -8.25 8.89 5.11
C LEU A 61 -9.28 9.39 6.12
N ARG A 62 -8.92 10.39 6.94
CA ARG A 62 -9.87 11.03 7.86
C ARG A 62 -10.99 11.72 7.10
N ALA A 63 -10.66 12.55 6.11
CA ALA A 63 -11.65 13.24 5.30
C ALA A 63 -12.60 12.26 4.58
N ALA A 64 -12.07 11.19 3.99
CA ALA A 64 -12.88 10.16 3.34
C ALA A 64 -13.76 9.38 4.33
N THR A 65 -13.26 9.15 5.55
CA THR A 65 -14.03 8.50 6.62
C THR A 65 -15.17 9.40 7.11
N ASP A 66 -14.90 10.69 7.29
CA ASP A 66 -15.90 11.67 7.70
C ASP A 66 -17.01 11.78 6.64
N GLU A 67 -16.65 11.89 5.35
CA GLU A 67 -17.63 11.89 4.24
C GLU A 67 -18.44 10.58 4.18
N ALA A 68 -17.79 9.44 4.35
CA ALA A 68 -18.48 8.14 4.40
C ALA A 68 -19.44 8.05 5.60
N SER A 69 -19.07 8.61 6.76
CA SER A 69 -19.89 8.62 7.96
C SER A 69 -21.16 9.47 7.78
N GLU A 70 -21.04 10.64 7.16
CA GLU A 70 -22.16 11.52 6.84
C GLU A 70 -23.09 10.87 5.81
N ALA A 71 -22.53 10.29 4.75
CA ALA A 71 -23.31 9.55 3.74
C ALA A 71 -24.06 8.35 4.32
N LEU A 72 -23.50 7.68 5.34
CA LEU A 72 -24.18 6.60 6.06
C LEU A 72 -25.31 7.13 6.95
N ALA A 73 -25.09 8.21 7.69
CA ALA A 73 -26.11 8.85 8.51
C ALA A 73 -27.33 9.27 7.66
N ASP A 74 -27.08 9.90 6.52
CA ASP A 74 -28.09 10.27 5.52
C ASP A 74 -28.94 9.09 5.06
N ARG A 75 -28.30 7.94 4.80
CA ARG A 75 -28.99 6.71 4.37
C ARG A 75 -29.82 6.13 5.49
N ILE A 76 -29.34 6.16 6.73
CA ILE A 76 -30.08 5.71 7.91
C ILE A 76 -31.32 6.57 8.08
N GLU A 77 -31.20 7.90 8.02
CA GLU A 77 -32.35 8.81 8.14
C GLU A 77 -33.39 8.57 7.05
N ARG A 78 -32.96 8.39 5.80
CA ARG A 78 -33.90 8.05 4.70
C ARG A 78 -34.58 6.70 4.95
N ALA A 79 -33.84 5.70 5.43
CA ALA A 79 -34.40 4.38 5.73
C ALA A 79 -35.42 4.43 6.89
N THR A 80 -35.14 5.19 7.96
CA THR A 80 -36.06 5.35 9.09
C THR A 80 -37.33 6.10 8.68
N VAL A 81 -37.22 7.14 7.85
CA VAL A 81 -38.38 7.85 7.29
C VAL A 81 -39.23 6.93 6.41
N LEU A 82 -38.59 6.10 5.57
CA LEU A 82 -39.31 5.14 4.74
C LEU A 82 -39.98 4.04 5.58
N ALA A 83 -39.30 3.56 6.62
CA ALA A 83 -39.85 2.60 7.57
C ALA A 83 -41.07 3.18 8.31
N ALA A 84 -40.99 4.43 8.78
CA ALA A 84 -42.10 5.13 9.43
C ALA A 84 -43.31 5.31 8.49
N LYS A 85 -43.07 5.65 7.21
CA LYS A 85 -44.14 5.74 6.21
C LYS A 85 -44.80 4.39 5.92
N LEU A 86 -44.03 3.30 5.90
CA LEU A 86 -44.54 1.94 5.76
C LEU A 86 -45.40 1.56 6.97
N ASP A 87 -44.93 1.85 8.18
CA ASP A 87 -45.66 1.60 9.42
C ASP A 87 -46.98 2.40 9.46
N GLU A 88 -46.97 3.69 9.10
CA GLU A 88 -48.18 4.50 9.03
C GLU A 88 -49.20 3.94 8.02
N ARG A 89 -48.75 3.43 6.86
CA ARG A 89 -49.66 2.81 5.89
C ARG A 89 -50.22 1.47 6.34
N LEU A 90 -49.43 0.67 7.08
CA LEU A 90 -49.87 -0.60 7.64
C LEU A 90 -50.84 -0.39 8.81
N ASN A 91 -50.56 0.59 9.66
CA ASN A 91 -51.33 0.87 10.87
C ASN A 91 -52.53 1.79 10.61
N ARG A 92 -52.59 2.44 9.44
CA ARG A 92 -53.79 3.14 8.99
C ARG A 92 -54.89 2.10 8.73
N PRO A 93 -55.96 2.07 9.53
CA PRO A 93 -57.06 1.15 9.27
C PRO A 93 -57.60 1.44 7.86
N MET A 94 -57.76 0.40 7.05
CA MET A 94 -58.50 0.48 5.80
C MET A 94 -59.90 0.97 6.14
N VAL A 95 -60.13 2.28 6.03
CA VAL A 95 -61.47 2.82 5.91
C VAL A 95 -61.92 2.42 4.52
N THR A 96 -62.53 1.25 4.41
CA THR A 96 -63.31 0.85 3.24
C THR A 96 -64.33 1.97 3.01
N PRO A 97 -64.22 2.75 1.93
CA PRO A 97 -65.30 3.65 1.57
C PRO A 97 -66.55 2.78 1.36
N PRO A 98 -67.73 3.19 1.85
CA PRO A 98 -68.96 2.46 1.55
C PRO A 98 -69.08 2.31 0.01
N PRO A 99 -69.61 1.17 -0.48
CA PRO A 99 -69.68 0.91 -1.92
C PRO A 99 -70.63 1.93 -2.57
N ALA A 100 -70.08 3.06 -3.00
CA ALA A 100 -70.73 3.93 -3.94
C ALA A 100 -70.73 3.19 -5.28
N ALA A 101 -71.90 2.65 -5.60
CA ALA A 101 -72.36 2.10 -6.88
C ALA A 101 -71.31 2.14 -8.00
N ALA A 102 -70.83 0.95 -8.36
CA ALA A 102 -70.03 0.73 -9.55
C ALA A 102 -70.77 1.25 -10.80
N PRO A 103 -70.18 2.15 -11.61
CA PRO A 103 -70.52 2.19 -13.01
C PRO A 103 -69.90 0.96 -13.68
N THR A 104 -70.76 0.23 -14.39
CA THR A 104 -70.48 -0.92 -15.24
C THR A 104 -69.14 -0.77 -15.97
N PRO A 105 -68.24 -1.77 -15.97
CA PRO A 105 -67.06 -1.71 -16.80
C PRO A 105 -67.52 -1.88 -18.25
N ALA A 106 -67.67 -0.76 -18.94
CA ALA A 106 -67.51 -0.74 -20.38
C ALA A 106 -66.17 -1.41 -20.66
N ARG A 107 -66.23 -2.48 -21.45
CA ARG A 107 -65.10 -3.18 -22.07
C ARG A 107 -64.18 -2.15 -22.74
N ARG A 108 -63.28 -1.55 -21.97
CA ARG A 108 -62.06 -0.95 -22.50
C ARG A 108 -61.10 -2.11 -22.68
N GLU A 109 -60.91 -2.42 -23.94
CA GLU A 109 -59.83 -3.23 -24.50
C GLU A 109 -58.62 -3.18 -23.57
N ALA A 110 -58.32 -4.33 -22.97
CA ALA A 110 -57.01 -4.53 -22.38
C ALA A 110 -55.99 -4.22 -23.49
N PRO A 111 -55.01 -3.33 -23.28
CA PRO A 111 -53.85 -3.36 -24.14
C PRO A 111 -53.24 -4.73 -23.86
N GLU A 112 -53.30 -5.62 -24.86
CA GLU A 112 -52.43 -6.78 -24.91
C GLU A 112 -51.02 -6.24 -24.64
N LEU A 113 -50.54 -6.49 -23.42
CA LEU A 113 -49.14 -6.39 -23.08
C LEU A 113 -48.47 -7.43 -23.96
N LYS A 114 -48.13 -6.95 -25.16
CA LYS A 114 -47.31 -7.62 -26.15
C LYS A 114 -46.21 -8.34 -25.40
N ALA A 115 -45.98 -9.56 -25.85
CA ALA A 115 -44.92 -10.44 -25.46
C ALA A 115 -43.51 -9.88 -25.80
N ASP A 116 -43.29 -8.58 -25.64
CA ASP A 116 -42.01 -7.87 -25.80
C ASP A 116 -41.04 -8.16 -24.65
N ARG A 117 -41.44 -9.03 -23.71
CA ARG A 117 -40.57 -9.59 -22.67
C ARG A 117 -40.44 -11.11 -22.74
N ARG A 118 -40.68 -11.72 -23.90
CA ARG A 118 -40.01 -12.98 -24.22
C ARG A 118 -38.71 -12.60 -24.90
N LEU A 119 -37.62 -12.60 -24.13
CA LEU A 119 -36.26 -12.59 -24.67
C LEU A 119 -36.23 -13.57 -25.84
N LYS A 120 -36.04 -13.05 -27.06
CA LYS A 120 -36.02 -13.88 -28.26
C LYS A 120 -34.75 -14.72 -28.21
N ALA A 121 -34.79 -15.93 -28.76
CA ALA A 121 -33.61 -16.79 -28.86
C ALA A 121 -32.42 -16.04 -29.51
N ASP A 122 -32.73 -15.14 -30.44
CA ASP A 122 -31.78 -14.25 -31.12
C ASP A 122 -30.99 -13.32 -30.17
N ASP A 123 -31.59 -12.87 -29.07
CA ASP A 123 -30.91 -12.02 -28.08
C ASP A 123 -29.95 -12.85 -27.20
N PHE A 124 -30.29 -14.11 -26.97
CA PHE A 124 -29.44 -15.08 -26.27
C PHE A 124 -28.22 -15.47 -27.12
N GLU A 125 -28.41 -15.70 -28.43
CA GLU A 125 -27.28 -15.96 -29.34
C GLU A 125 -26.31 -14.79 -29.39
N ARG A 126 -26.82 -13.54 -29.42
CA ARG A 126 -25.96 -12.34 -29.40
C ARG A 126 -25.14 -12.18 -28.11
N LEU A 127 -25.67 -12.62 -26.98
CA LEU A 127 -24.95 -12.61 -25.70
C LEU A 127 -23.86 -13.69 -25.67
N LEU A 128 -24.14 -14.87 -26.21
CA LEU A 128 -23.17 -15.97 -26.32
C LEU A 128 -22.03 -15.65 -27.28
N ASP A 129 -22.31 -15.05 -28.44
CA ASP A 129 -21.28 -14.62 -29.40
C ASP A 129 -20.38 -13.54 -28.81
N ARG A 130 -20.96 -12.60 -28.05
CA ARG A 130 -20.23 -11.55 -27.37
C ARG A 130 -19.33 -12.11 -26.26
N GLU A 131 -19.78 -13.11 -25.53
CA GLU A 131 -18.99 -13.81 -24.52
C GLU A 131 -17.88 -14.66 -25.15
N ALA A 132 -18.15 -15.32 -26.28
CA ALA A 132 -17.15 -16.08 -27.04
C ALA A 132 -16.06 -15.18 -27.63
N GLN A 133 -16.40 -13.96 -28.07
CA GLN A 133 -15.43 -12.95 -28.49
C GLN A 133 -14.66 -12.33 -27.32
N ALA A 134 -15.29 -12.18 -26.16
CA ALA A 134 -14.59 -11.74 -24.95
C ALA A 134 -13.66 -12.82 -24.36
N SER A 135 -13.98 -14.09 -24.60
CA SER A 135 -13.22 -15.26 -24.14
C SER A 135 -12.16 -15.74 -25.13
N ARG A 136 -12.00 -15.06 -26.28
CA ARG A 136 -10.85 -15.33 -27.15
C ARG A 136 -9.58 -15.05 -26.35
N PRO A 137 -8.67 -16.04 -26.20
CA PRO A 137 -7.35 -15.78 -25.66
C PRO A 137 -6.74 -14.66 -26.50
N ILE A 138 -6.29 -13.60 -25.84
CA ILE A 138 -5.57 -12.49 -26.47
C ILE A 138 -4.32 -13.10 -27.11
N GLU A 139 -4.41 -13.43 -28.40
CA GLU A 139 -3.25 -13.78 -29.20
C GLU A 139 -2.38 -12.52 -29.28
N PRO A 140 -1.12 -12.57 -28.83
CA PRO A 140 -0.31 -11.38 -28.71
C PRO A 140 -0.02 -10.82 -30.12
N PRO A 141 -0.32 -9.54 -30.41
CA PRO A 141 0.08 -8.96 -31.67
C PRO A 141 1.62 -8.95 -31.74
N ALA A 142 2.14 -9.68 -32.71
CA ALA A 142 3.52 -9.56 -33.11
C ALA A 142 3.82 -8.12 -33.54
N ARG A 143 4.85 -7.53 -32.92
CA ARG A 143 5.52 -6.26 -33.27
C ARG A 143 4.68 -4.98 -33.21
N ALA A 144 4.72 -4.34 -32.04
CA ALA A 144 4.81 -2.88 -31.93
C ALA A 144 5.75 -2.52 -30.76
N ALA A 145 6.48 -1.43 -30.92
CA ALA A 145 7.67 -1.01 -30.16
C ALA A 145 7.48 -0.90 -28.62
N PRO A 146 8.57 -1.03 -27.82
CA PRO A 146 8.49 -1.05 -26.37
C PRO A 146 8.18 0.34 -25.80
N ILE A 147 6.94 0.53 -25.32
CA ILE A 147 6.64 1.57 -24.34
C ILE A 147 7.06 1.02 -22.99
N SER A 148 8.11 1.62 -22.41
CA SER A 148 8.61 1.31 -21.07
C SER A 148 7.52 1.49 -20.02
N ARG A 149 6.88 0.39 -19.62
CA ARG A 149 6.14 0.28 -18.35
C ARG A 149 7.10 -0.24 -17.29
N PRO A 150 7.13 0.34 -16.06
CA PRO A 150 7.92 -0.23 -14.99
C PRO A 150 7.36 -1.62 -14.65
N SER A 151 8.19 -2.62 -14.90
CA SER A 151 7.99 -4.02 -14.52
C SER A 151 7.88 -4.10 -13.00
N VAL A 152 6.71 -4.51 -12.49
CA VAL A 152 6.61 -5.03 -11.12
C VAL A 152 7.30 -6.38 -11.15
N ALA A 153 8.59 -6.36 -10.78
CA ALA A 153 9.41 -7.55 -10.68
C ALA A 153 8.76 -8.53 -9.72
N LYS A 154 8.43 -9.68 -10.27
CA LYS A 154 8.12 -10.91 -9.54
C LYS A 154 9.41 -11.39 -8.89
N GLU A 155 9.73 -10.87 -7.71
CA GLU A 155 10.83 -11.33 -6.88
C GLU A 155 10.32 -11.67 -5.48
N THR A 156 9.99 -12.94 -5.29
CA THR A 156 10.18 -13.58 -3.99
C THR A 156 11.50 -14.32 -4.04
N PRO A 157 12.51 -13.85 -3.27
CA PRO A 157 13.36 -14.76 -2.52
C PRO A 157 13.31 -14.38 -1.03
N ARG A 158 12.92 -15.37 -0.23
CA ARG A 158 12.99 -15.37 1.24
C ARG A 158 14.45 -15.18 1.70
N SER A 159 14.93 -13.94 1.78
CA SER A 159 16.28 -13.62 2.28
C SER A 159 16.34 -12.31 3.09
N ARG A 160 15.23 -11.88 3.70
CA ARG A 160 15.18 -10.66 4.53
C ARG A 160 15.03 -10.90 6.03
N ALA A 161 15.02 -12.15 6.48
CA ALA A 161 14.84 -12.49 7.89
C ALA A 161 16.14 -12.84 8.65
N ARG A 162 17.32 -12.82 8.01
CA ARG A 162 18.59 -13.13 8.70
C ARG A 162 19.49 -11.93 8.98
N VAL A 163 19.20 -10.77 8.39
CA VAL A 163 20.08 -9.58 8.54
C VAL A 163 19.75 -8.79 9.81
N ASP A 164 18.54 -8.94 10.36
CA ASP A 164 18.12 -8.25 11.57
C ASP A 164 18.54 -8.95 12.88
N ASP A 165 18.81 -10.27 12.85
CA ASP A 165 19.18 -11.01 14.07
C ASP A 165 20.62 -10.69 14.56
N ASP A 166 21.57 -10.47 13.65
CA ASP A 166 22.97 -10.18 14.02
C ASP A 166 23.21 -8.73 14.54
N LEU A 167 22.21 -7.84 14.43
CA LEU A 167 22.36 -6.42 14.83
C LEU A 167 22.05 -6.19 16.32
N PHE A 168 21.33 -7.11 16.96
CA PHE A 168 20.95 -7.05 18.38
C PHE A 168 21.73 -8.01 19.28
N GLU A 169 22.58 -8.86 18.70
CA GLU A 169 23.45 -9.77 19.45
C GLU A 169 24.66 -8.98 20.00
N GLY A 170 24.47 -8.35 21.17
CA GLY A 170 25.56 -7.73 21.92
C GLY A 170 26.64 -8.76 22.30
N PRO A 171 27.84 -8.31 22.71
CA PRO A 171 28.93 -9.20 23.10
C PRO A 171 28.45 -10.20 24.15
N VAL A 172 28.54 -11.50 23.83
CA VAL A 172 28.23 -12.60 24.75
C VAL A 172 29.07 -12.45 26.02
N ASP A 173 28.43 -12.10 27.13
CA ASP A 173 29.03 -12.09 28.45
C ASP A 173 29.57 -13.49 28.78
N PRO A 174 30.80 -13.62 29.32
CA PRO A 174 31.33 -14.92 29.71
C PRO A 174 30.46 -15.57 30.79
N PRO A 175 30.37 -16.92 30.81
CA PRO A 175 29.47 -17.63 31.69
C PRO A 175 29.74 -17.29 33.16
N ARG A 176 28.71 -16.75 33.82
CA ARG A 176 28.74 -16.40 35.24
C ARG A 176 29.08 -17.67 36.05
N PRO A 177 30.13 -17.69 36.87
CA PRO A 177 30.43 -18.85 37.70
C PRO A 177 29.26 -19.11 38.65
N GLY A 178 28.76 -20.35 38.63
CA GLY A 178 27.59 -20.78 39.39
C GLY A 178 27.77 -20.60 40.91
N PRO A 179 26.66 -20.47 41.66
CA PRO A 179 26.71 -20.28 43.10
C PRO A 179 27.33 -21.51 43.78
N SER A 180 28.45 -21.30 44.46
CA SER A 180 29.01 -22.28 45.38
C SER A 180 28.02 -22.51 46.51
N PHE A 181 27.34 -23.66 46.47
CA PHE A 181 26.48 -24.11 47.54
C PHE A 181 27.34 -24.40 48.76
N ARG A 182 27.42 -23.42 49.67
CA ARG A 182 28.11 -23.57 50.95
C ARG A 182 27.28 -24.50 51.82
N ALA A 183 27.69 -25.76 51.88
CA ALA A 183 27.15 -26.76 52.78
C ALA A 183 27.30 -26.31 54.24
N ARG A 184 26.28 -26.65 55.02
CA ARG A 184 26.19 -26.53 56.49
C ARG A 184 27.26 -27.35 57.20
#